data_AF-A0AAD4E497-F1
#
_entry.id   AF-A0AAD4E497-F1
#
_cell.length_a   1.000
_cell.length_b   1.000
_cell.length_c   1.000
_cell.angle_alpha   90.00
_cell.angle_beta   90.00
_cell.angle_gamma   90.00
#
_symmetry.space_group_name_H-M   'P 1'
#
loop_
_entity.id
_entity.type
_entity.pdbx_description
1 polymer ?
#
loop_
_entity_poly.entity_id
_entity_poly.type
_entity_poly.pdbx_seq_one_letter_code
_entity_poly.pdbx_strand_id
1 'polypeptide(L)'
;KINLVVGDIFKIKGSFTTVIDDALEVVKWFNNHSRALGILNEVQRNVFSGKTRSLILPVLTRWTSHYLSVRRLLELEMPFKEMLTTRINELKTCGGNRADVIRKSASILAILGRFDFWYKLLM
;
A
#
# COMPACT_ATOMS: atom_id res chain seq x y z
N LYS A 1 16.93 18.10 -13.21
CA LYS A 1 17.43 16.89 -13.91
C LYS A 1 17.93 15.88 -12.86
N ILE A 2 17.08 14.95 -12.41
CA ILE A 2 17.45 13.80 -11.54
C ILE A 2 16.88 12.47 -12.08
N ASN A 3 15.96 12.52 -13.07
CA ASN A 3 15.14 11.36 -13.48
C ASN A 3 15.91 10.20 -14.14
N LEU A 4 17.10 10.42 -14.72
CA LEU A 4 17.84 9.38 -15.45
C LEU A 4 18.62 8.45 -14.51
N VAL A 5 19.39 9.02 -13.57
CA VAL A 5 20.15 8.25 -12.58
C VAL A 5 19.24 7.37 -11.74
N VAL A 6 18.08 7.92 -11.34
CA VAL A 6 17.10 7.18 -10.56
C VAL A 6 16.51 6.04 -11.40
N GLY A 7 16.10 6.30 -12.65
CA GLY A 7 15.56 5.27 -13.55
C GLY A 7 16.56 4.13 -13.84
N ASP A 8 17.85 4.44 -13.95
CA ASP A 8 18.89 3.42 -14.16
C ASP A 8 19.16 2.60 -12.90
N ILE A 9 19.12 3.21 -11.70
CA ILE A 9 19.19 2.49 -10.42
C ILE A 9 18.03 1.48 -10.28
N PHE A 10 16.81 1.85 -10.68
CA PHE A 10 15.65 0.97 -10.66
C PHE A 10 15.77 -0.18 -11.69
N LYS A 11 16.26 0.09 -12.89
CA LYS A 11 16.47 -0.94 -13.94
C LYS A 11 17.51 -1.99 -13.54
N ILE A 12 18.53 -1.60 -12.77
CA ILE A 12 19.62 -2.50 -12.35
C ILE A 12 19.14 -3.54 -11.30
N LYS A 13 18.03 -3.30 -10.60
CA LYS A 13 17.50 -4.19 -9.55
C LYS A 13 16.06 -4.61 -9.85
N GLY A 14 15.86 -5.59 -10.74
CA GLY A 14 14.52 -6.09 -11.11
C GLY A 14 13.63 -6.58 -9.95
N SER A 15 14.19 -6.89 -8.78
CA SER A 15 13.40 -7.19 -7.57
C SER A 15 12.82 -5.93 -6.90
N PHE A 16 13.44 -4.77 -7.12
CA PHE A 16 13.00 -3.49 -6.58
C PHE A 16 11.80 -2.95 -7.35
N THR A 17 11.74 -3.17 -8.67
CA THR A 17 10.55 -2.81 -9.46
C THR A 17 9.31 -3.57 -8.99
N THR A 18 9.45 -4.86 -8.67
CA THR A 18 8.30 -5.67 -8.21
C THR A 18 7.74 -5.24 -6.86
N VAL A 19 8.59 -4.84 -5.90
CA VAL A 19 8.09 -4.38 -4.58
C VAL A 19 7.41 -3.02 -4.69
N ILE A 20 7.91 -2.14 -5.57
CA ILE A 20 7.26 -0.87 -5.88
C ILE A 20 5.90 -1.12 -6.52
N ASP A 21 5.81 -1.99 -7.54
CA ASP A 21 4.54 -2.31 -8.18
C ASP A 21 3.49 -2.84 -7.18
N ASP A 22 3.90 -3.72 -6.26
CA ASP A 22 3.04 -4.21 -5.18
C ASP A 22 2.56 -3.07 -4.25
N ALA A 23 3.45 -2.15 -3.89
CA ALA A 23 3.10 -0.97 -3.08
C ALA A 23 2.11 -0.05 -3.81
N LEU A 24 2.31 0.17 -5.11
CA LEU A 24 1.38 0.97 -5.92
C LEU A 24 0.02 0.31 -6.03
N GLU A 25 -0.03 -1.01 -6.14
CA GLU A 25 -1.27 -1.75 -6.23
C GLU A 25 -2.06 -1.69 -4.92
N VAL A 26 -1.39 -1.74 -3.76
CA VAL A 26 -1.99 -1.47 -2.45
C VAL A 26 -2.59 -0.06 -2.41
N VAL A 27 -1.79 0.97 -2.73
CA VAL A 27 -2.21 2.37 -2.71
C VAL A 27 -3.44 2.58 -3.60
N LYS A 28 -3.38 2.07 -4.83
CA LYS A 28 -4.46 2.16 -5.81
C LYS A 28 -5.71 1.47 -5.31
N TRP A 29 -5.58 0.27 -4.75
CA TRP A 29 -6.74 -0.49 -4.29
C TRP A 29 -7.45 0.24 -3.15
N PHE A 30 -6.75 0.67 -2.10
CA PHE A 30 -7.37 1.41 -1.00
C PHE A 30 -8.02 2.72 -1.45
N ASN A 31 -7.37 3.50 -2.31
CA ASN A 31 -7.94 4.75 -2.83
C ASN A 31 -9.22 4.54 -3.67
N ASN A 32 -9.44 3.35 -4.21
CA ASN A 32 -10.65 3.02 -4.98
C ASN A 32 -11.71 2.23 -4.18
N HIS A 33 -11.43 1.85 -2.93
CA HIS A 33 -12.34 1.06 -2.09
C HIS A 33 -12.66 1.81 -0.80
N SER A 34 -13.71 2.65 -0.85
CA SER A 34 -14.11 3.53 0.26
C SER A 34 -14.30 2.81 1.58
N ARG A 35 -14.85 1.59 1.58
CA ARG A 35 -15.01 0.78 2.80
C ARG A 35 -13.66 0.35 3.39
N ALA A 36 -12.74 -0.14 2.55
CA ALA A 36 -11.40 -0.52 3.00
C ALA A 36 -10.61 0.69 3.53
N LEU A 37 -10.71 1.83 2.84
CA LEU A 37 -10.12 3.09 3.28
C LEU A 37 -10.74 3.60 4.59
N GLY A 38 -12.06 3.43 4.76
CA GLY A 38 -12.77 3.74 6.00
C GLY A 38 -12.23 2.94 7.20
N ILE A 39 -12.07 1.63 7.02
CA ILE A 39 -11.46 0.73 8.03
C ILE A 39 -10.03 1.19 8.36
N LEU A 40 -9.21 1.46 7.34
CA LEU A 40 -7.85 1.97 7.55
C LEU A 40 -7.84 3.30 8.32
N ASN A 41 -8.76 4.21 8.01
CA ASN A 41 -8.89 5.49 8.71
C ASN A 41 -9.33 5.33 10.18
N GLU A 42 -10.20 4.36 10.48
CA GLU A 42 -10.56 4.00 11.87
C GLU A 42 -9.33 3.52 12.63
N VAL A 43 -8.57 2.58 12.06
CA VAL A 43 -7.37 2.04 12.70
C VAL A 43 -6.31 3.14 12.88
N GLN A 44 -6.11 3.99 11.88
CA GLN A 44 -5.20 5.14 12.00
C GLN A 44 -5.57 6.09 13.13
N ARG A 45 -6.86 6.38 13.36
CA ARG A 45 -7.28 7.24 14.48
C ARG A 45 -6.89 6.62 15.82
N ASN A 46 -6.93 5.30 15.95
CA ASN A 46 -6.49 4.63 17.18
C ASN A 46 -4.96 4.69 17.32
N VAL A 47 -4.23 4.41 16.25
CA VAL A 47 -2.76 4.35 16.25
C VAL A 47 -2.10 5.74 16.35
N PHE A 48 -2.71 6.77 15.79
CA PHE A 48 -2.16 8.13 15.70
C PHE A 48 -2.96 9.19 16.47
N SER A 49 -3.62 8.79 17.55
CA SER A 49 -4.29 9.73 18.48
C SER A 49 -5.27 10.67 17.75
N GLY A 50 -6.15 10.11 16.94
CA GLY A 50 -7.20 10.82 16.21
C GLY A 50 -6.80 11.34 14.82
N LYS A 51 -5.54 11.20 14.41
CA LYS A 51 -5.06 11.66 13.10
C LYS A 51 -5.17 10.58 12.02
N THR A 52 -5.30 11.01 10.77
CA THR A 52 -5.24 10.14 9.59
C THR A 52 -4.29 10.75 8.56
N ARG A 53 -3.66 9.91 7.74
CA ARG A 53 -2.83 10.30 6.60
C ARG A 53 -3.38 9.65 5.34
N SER A 54 -3.58 10.44 4.30
CA SER A 54 -4.06 9.94 3.02
C SER A 54 -2.98 9.14 2.29
N LEU A 55 -3.35 8.07 1.59
CA LEU A 55 -2.45 7.41 0.65
C LEU A 55 -2.25 8.30 -0.57
N ILE A 56 -1.01 8.38 -1.09
CA ILE A 56 -0.67 9.23 -2.23
C ILE A 56 -0.61 8.36 -3.48
N LEU A 57 -1.50 8.59 -4.45
CA LEU A 57 -1.40 7.96 -5.76
C LEU A 57 -0.30 8.69 -6.58
N PRO A 58 0.75 8.00 -7.05
CA PRO A 58 1.82 8.65 -7.78
C PRO A 58 1.40 8.99 -9.21
N VAL A 59 2.04 10.02 -9.75
CA VAL A 59 1.98 10.34 -11.18
C VAL A 59 2.95 9.42 -11.90
N LEU A 60 2.44 8.61 -12.83
CA LEU A 60 3.19 7.54 -13.50
C LEU A 60 4.58 7.96 -14.00
N THR A 61 4.70 9.17 -14.57
CA THR A 61 5.92 9.67 -15.21
C THR A 61 6.91 10.36 -14.25
N ARG A 62 6.62 10.44 -12.95
CA ARG A 62 7.43 11.23 -12.00
C ARG A 62 7.91 10.37 -10.82
N TRP A 63 9.18 9.95 -10.86
CA TRP A 63 9.80 9.13 -9.80
C TRP A 63 9.68 9.74 -8.39
N THR A 64 9.70 11.08 -8.26
CA THR A 64 9.50 11.75 -6.97
C THR A 64 8.13 11.45 -6.37
N SER A 65 7.10 11.32 -7.20
CA SER A 65 5.76 10.98 -6.74
C SER A 65 5.65 9.52 -6.30
N HIS A 66 6.36 8.60 -6.98
CA HIS A 66 6.51 7.21 -6.55
C HIS A 66 7.21 7.12 -5.19
N TYR A 67 8.32 7.87 -5.02
CA TYR A 67 9.01 7.96 -3.74
C TYR A 67 8.10 8.47 -2.62
N LEU A 68 7.34 9.55 -2.86
CA LEU A 68 6.40 10.08 -1.86
C LEU A 68 5.26 9.11 -1.53
N SER A 69 4.77 8.36 -2.54
CA SER A 69 3.76 7.31 -2.37
C SER A 69 4.27 6.20 -1.44
N VAL A 70 5.46 5.68 -1.71
CA VAL A 70 6.11 4.64 -0.90
C VAL A 70 6.41 5.14 0.50
N ARG A 71 6.99 6.34 0.64
CA ARG A 71 7.25 6.95 1.95
C ARG A 71 5.96 7.03 2.77
N ARG A 72 4.86 7.50 2.16
CA ARG A 72 3.56 7.55 2.84
C ARG A 72 3.04 6.17 3.22
N LEU A 73 3.25 5.17 2.37
CA LEU A 73 2.86 3.79 2.69
C LEU A 73 3.64 3.26 3.91
N LEU A 74 4.96 3.53 3.98
CA LEU A 74 5.81 3.17 5.13
C LEU A 74 5.37 3.87 6.43
N GLU A 75 4.98 5.14 6.37
CA GLU A 75 4.39 5.85 7.53
C GLU A 75 3.12 5.16 8.06
N LEU A 76 2.46 4.34 7.23
CA LEU A 76 1.23 3.63 7.56
C LEU A 76 1.45 2.15 7.87
N GLU A 77 2.68 1.67 7.95
CA GLU A 77 3.00 0.26 8.23
C GLU A 77 2.31 -0.25 9.51
N MET A 78 2.43 0.47 10.63
CA MET A 78 1.80 0.08 11.88
C MET A 78 0.27 0.02 11.77
N PRO A 79 -0.44 1.05 11.27
CA PRO A 79 -1.87 0.96 10.97
C PRO A 79 -2.25 -0.23 10.08
N PHE A 80 -1.48 -0.54 9.04
CA PHE A 80 -1.74 -1.69 8.18
C PHE A 80 -1.61 -3.01 8.94
N LYS A 81 -0.55 -3.18 9.74
CA LYS A 81 -0.34 -4.38 10.57
C LYS A 81 -1.44 -4.57 11.61
N GLU A 82 -1.84 -3.50 12.28
CA GLU A 82 -2.94 -3.52 13.25
C GLU A 82 -4.26 -3.90 12.57
N MET A 83 -4.53 -3.32 11.41
CA MET A 83 -5.73 -3.60 10.63
C MET A 83 -5.79 -5.06 10.14
N LEU A 84 -4.67 -5.65 9.73
CA LEU A 84 -4.58 -7.07 9.36
C LEU A 84 -4.82 -8.00 10.56
N THR A 85 -4.49 -7.55 11.76
CA THR A 85 -4.68 -8.36 12.98
C THR A 85 -6.12 -8.28 13.48
N THR A 86 -6.75 -7.11 13.38
CA THR A 86 -8.05 -6.84 14.01
C THR A 86 -9.25 -6.92 13.06
N ARG A 87 -9.07 -6.67 11.75
CA ARG A 87 -10.19 -6.47 10.80
C ARG A 87 -10.10 -7.31 9.52
N ILE A 88 -9.26 -8.36 9.49
CA ILE A 88 -8.99 -9.13 8.25
C ILE A 88 -10.24 -9.75 7.61
N ASN A 89 -11.21 -10.19 8.41
CA ASN A 89 -12.44 -10.80 7.88
C ASN A 89 -13.33 -9.77 7.16
N GLU A 90 -13.39 -8.54 7.66
CA GLU A 90 -14.13 -7.46 7.01
C GLU A 90 -13.45 -7.01 5.73
N LEU A 91 -12.11 -6.98 5.71
CA LEU A 91 -11.33 -6.64 4.52
C LEU A 91 -11.48 -7.67 3.40
N LYS A 92 -11.61 -8.95 3.72
CA LYS A 92 -11.86 -10.00 2.71
C LYS A 92 -13.17 -9.78 1.95
N THR A 93 -14.17 -9.20 2.60
CA THR A 93 -15.54 -9.02 2.04
C THR A 93 -15.85 -7.57 1.66
N CYS A 94 -14.91 -6.63 1.83
CA CYS A 94 -15.18 -5.20 1.71
C CYS A 94 -15.61 -4.74 0.31
N GLY A 95 -15.24 -5.47 -0.75
CA GLY A 95 -15.61 -5.17 -2.13
C GLY A 95 -16.87 -5.90 -2.63
N GLY A 96 -17.51 -6.73 -1.79
CA GLY A 96 -18.69 -7.52 -2.14
C GLY A 96 -18.41 -9.01 -2.35
N ASN A 97 -19.44 -9.75 -2.76
CA ASN A 97 -19.43 -11.22 -2.74
C ASN A 97 -18.99 -11.89 -4.05
N ARG A 98 -18.60 -11.11 -5.06
CA ARG A 98 -18.14 -11.68 -6.34
C ARG A 98 -16.73 -12.27 -6.17
N ALA A 99 -16.51 -13.44 -6.77
CA ALA A 99 -15.28 -14.21 -6.58
C ALA A 99 -14.01 -13.49 -7.08
N ASP A 100 -14.10 -12.69 -8.14
CA ASP A 100 -13.02 -11.84 -8.64
C ASP A 100 -12.64 -10.74 -7.62
N VAL A 101 -13.64 -10.10 -7.01
CA VAL A 101 -13.43 -9.05 -6.02
C VAL A 101 -12.81 -9.62 -4.74
N ILE A 102 -13.30 -10.75 -4.25
CA ILE A 102 -12.74 -11.45 -3.08
C ILE A 102 -11.28 -11.84 -3.34
N ARG A 103 -10.97 -12.39 -4.52
CA ARG A 103 -9.59 -12.73 -4.91
C ARG A 103 -8.70 -11.50 -4.95
N LYS A 104 -9.21 -10.36 -5.44
CA LYS A 104 -8.43 -9.12 -5.46
C LYS A 104 -8.15 -8.60 -4.05
N SER A 105 -9.15 -8.57 -3.17
CA SER A 105 -8.95 -8.22 -1.76
C SER A 105 -7.90 -9.15 -1.12
N ALA A 106 -8.02 -10.47 -1.34
CA ALA A 106 -7.09 -11.45 -0.80
C ALA A 106 -5.64 -11.23 -1.28
N SER A 107 -5.42 -10.88 -2.55
CA SER A 107 -4.07 -10.63 -3.05
C SER A 107 -3.45 -9.36 -2.46
N ILE A 108 -4.24 -8.31 -2.25
CA ILE A 108 -3.79 -7.09 -1.56
C ILE A 108 -3.41 -7.38 -0.10
N LEU A 109 -4.25 -8.14 0.61
CA LEU A 109 -3.96 -8.53 1.99
C LEU A 109 -2.73 -9.44 2.09
N ALA A 110 -2.53 -10.32 1.10
CA ALA A 110 -1.33 -11.13 1.01
C ALA A 110 -0.07 -10.26 0.83
N ILE A 111 -0.11 -9.24 -0.04
CA ILE A 111 1.01 -8.28 -0.19
C ILE A 111 1.38 -7.66 1.15
N LEU A 112 0.39 -7.13 1.88
CA LEU A 112 0.57 -6.45 3.16
C LEU A 112 1.06 -7.38 4.29
N GLY A 113 0.67 -8.66 4.23
CA GLY A 113 1.03 -9.67 5.23
C GLY A 113 2.40 -10.33 5.00
N ARG A 114 3.04 -10.12 3.84
CA ARG A 114 4.39 -10.63 3.58
C ARG A 114 5.42 -9.93 4.47
N PHE A 115 6.20 -10.71 5.21
CA PHE A 115 7.24 -10.19 6.12
C PHE A 115 8.28 -9.32 5.39
N ASP A 116 8.69 -9.73 4.19
CA ASP A 116 9.73 -9.07 3.41
C ASP A 116 9.24 -7.84 2.65
N PHE A 117 7.93 -7.61 2.54
CA PHE A 117 7.37 -6.48 1.80
C PHE A 117 7.81 -5.13 2.40
N TRP A 118 7.56 -4.93 3.70
CA TRP A 118 7.92 -3.70 4.39
C TRP A 118 9.44 -3.50 4.47
N TYR A 119 10.19 -4.58 4.71
CA TYR A 119 11.64 -4.55 4.73
C TYR A 119 12.23 -4.15 3.37
N LYS A 120 11.71 -4.69 2.26
CA LYS A 120 12.15 -4.35 0.90
C LYS A 120 11.77 -2.93 0.46
N LEU A 121 10.76 -2.31 1.09
CA LEU A 121 10.42 -0.91 0.83
C LEU A 121 11.32 0.08 1.57
N LEU A 122 11.99 -0.36 2.65
CA LEU A 122 12.91 0.46 3.45
C LEU A 122 14.34 0.51 2.87
N MET A 123 14.74 -0.53 2.12
CA MET A 123 16.07 -0.67 1.50
C MET A 123 16.16 0.00 0.12
#